data_AF-A0A7V5WEI2-F1
#
_entry.id   AF-A0A7V5WEI2-F1
#
_cell.length_a   1.000
_cell.length_b   1.000
_cell.length_c   1.000
_cell.angle_alpha   90.00
_cell.angle_beta   90.00
_cell.angle_gamma   90.00
#
_symmetry.space_group_name_H-M   'P 1'
#
loop_
_entity.id
_entity.type
_entity.pdbx_description
1 polymer ?
#
loop_
_entity_poly.entity_id
_entity_poly.type
_entity_poly.pdbx_seq_one_letter_code
_entity_poly.pdbx_strand_id
1 'polypeptide(L)'
;MRHPLQNWVSGRVFVPLLVATLVVMAAMNGAGKPLFTAAAPQGIISFELAGDVPTTQAILDSWDSLTRVYAGFGLGLDFLFMPLYSTTI
;
A
#
# COMPACT_ATOMS: atom_id res chain seq x y z
N MET A 1 -18.91 -26.01 -4.66
CA MET A 1 -19.81 -24.84 -4.48
C MET A 1 -19.29 -23.75 -5.41
N ARG A 2 -20.12 -23.21 -6.31
CA ARG A 2 -19.73 -22.12 -7.23
C ARG A 2 -19.99 -20.78 -6.54
N HIS A 3 -19.02 -19.88 -6.57
CA HIS A 3 -19.09 -18.59 -5.86
C HIS A 3 -20.08 -17.65 -6.58
N PRO A 4 -21.02 -16.98 -5.89
CA PRO A 4 -22.05 -16.14 -6.54
C PRO A 4 -21.51 -14.95 -7.35
N LEU A 5 -20.26 -14.54 -7.09
CA LEU A 5 -19.58 -13.49 -7.87
C LEU A 5 -18.87 -14.00 -9.14
N GLN A 6 -18.80 -15.31 -9.35
CA GLN A 6 -18.04 -15.92 -10.46
C GLN A 6 -18.58 -15.56 -11.86
N ASN A 7 -19.83 -15.09 -11.95
CA ASN A 7 -20.46 -14.72 -13.22
C ASN A 7 -20.36 -13.22 -13.56
N TRP A 8 -19.82 -12.40 -12.66
CA TRP A 8 -19.86 -10.93 -12.78
C TRP A 8 -18.62 -10.33 -13.46
N VAL A 9 -17.48 -11.03 -13.42
CA VAL A 9 -16.25 -10.57 -14.06
C VAL A 9 -16.15 -11.17 -15.46
N SER A 10 -16.79 -10.51 -16.43
CA SER A 10 -16.53 -10.82 -17.84
C SER A 10 -15.08 -10.43 -18.19
N GLY A 11 -14.45 -11.13 -19.14
CA GLY A 11 -13.09 -10.80 -19.59
C GLY A 11 -12.91 -9.34 -20.04
N ARG A 12 -14.00 -8.63 -20.35
CA ARG A 12 -13.99 -7.19 -20.70
C ARG A 12 -13.69 -6.27 -19.52
N VAL A 13 -14.07 -6.66 -18.29
CA VAL A 13 -13.85 -5.87 -17.06
C VAL A 13 -12.60 -6.34 -16.32
N PHE A 14 -12.17 -7.59 -16.54
CA PHE A 14 -10.96 -8.13 -15.96
C PHE A 14 -9.71 -7.32 -16.33
N VAL A 15 -9.49 -7.04 -17.62
CA VAL A 15 -8.29 -6.32 -18.08
C VAL A 15 -8.17 -4.92 -17.46
N PRO A 16 -9.20 -4.04 -17.47
CA PRO A 16 -9.07 -2.72 -16.84
C PRO A 16 -8.89 -2.80 -15.32
N LEU A 17 -9.54 -3.75 -14.63
CA LEU A 17 -9.34 -3.97 -13.18
C LEU A 17 -7.92 -4.45 -12.87
N LEU A 18 -7.37 -5.36 -13.69
CA LEU A 18 -6.00 -5.82 -13.57
C LEU A 18 -5.01 -4.67 -13.78
N VAL A 19 -5.20 -3.86 -14.82
CA VAL A 19 -4.35 -2.69 -15.07
C VAL A 19 -4.42 -1.71 -13.91
N ALA A 20 -5.62 -1.39 -13.42
CA ALA A 20 -5.80 -0.51 -12.27
C ALA A 20 -5.08 -1.05 -11.02
N THR A 21 -5.23 -2.35 -10.74
CA THR A 21 -4.55 -3.02 -9.61
C THR A 21 -3.03 -2.92 -9.74
N LEU A 22 -2.46 -3.20 -10.91
CA LEU A 22 -1.02 -3.11 -11.15
C LEU A 22 -0.50 -1.67 -11.05
N VAL A 23 -1.27 -0.69 -11.54
CA VAL A 23 -0.92 0.75 -11.43
C VAL A 23 -0.90 1.20 -9.98
N VAL A 24 -1.92 0.85 -9.19
CA VAL A 24 -1.96 1.18 -7.75
C VAL A 24 -0.82 0.48 -7.03
N MET A 25 -0.57 -0.80 -7.30
CA MET A 25 0.56 -1.55 -6.73
C MET A 25 1.91 -0.88 -7.03
N ALA A 26 2.12 -0.42 -8.26
CA ALA A 26 3.33 0.30 -8.64
C ALA A 26 3.46 1.65 -7.93
N ALA A 27 2.35 2.40 -7.80
CA ALA A 27 2.32 3.67 -7.07
C ALA A 27 2.65 3.48 -5.59
N MET A 28 2.09 2.44 -4.95
CA MET A 28 2.40 2.08 -3.56
C MET A 28 3.87 1.74 -3.36
N ASN A 29 4.44 0.92 -4.26
CA ASN A 29 5.88 0.62 -4.23
C ASN A 29 6.74 1.87 -4.39
N GLY A 30 6.34 2.79 -5.28
CA GLY A 30 7.00 4.08 -5.46
C GLY A 30 6.97 4.95 -4.21
N ALA A 31 5.78 5.12 -3.62
CA ALA A 31 5.58 5.87 -2.38
C ALA A 31 6.26 5.22 -1.17
N GLY A 32 6.45 3.90 -1.17
CA GLY A 32 7.14 3.18 -0.09
C GLY A 32 8.66 3.34 -0.09
N LYS A 33 9.29 3.59 -1.25
CA LYS A 33 10.76 3.65 -1.36
C LYS A 33 11.45 4.66 -0.42
N PRO A 34 10.95 5.89 -0.25
CA PRO A 34 11.57 6.87 0.64
C PRO A 34 11.49 6.50 2.13
N LEU A 35 10.61 5.57 2.50
CA LEU A 35 10.39 5.19 3.90
C LEU A 35 11.53 4.33 4.47
N PHE A 36 12.39 3.76 3.62
CA PHE A 36 13.52 2.96 4.03
C PHE A 36 14.64 3.84 4.59
N THR A 37 14.88 3.73 5.88
CA THR A 37 15.96 4.45 6.59
C THR A 37 16.70 3.50 7.53
N ALA A 38 17.78 3.97 8.15
CA ALA A 38 18.47 3.20 9.20
C ALA A 38 17.56 2.91 10.42
N ALA A 39 16.62 3.81 10.73
CA ALA A 39 15.64 3.63 11.79
C ALA A 39 14.43 2.77 11.34
N ALA A 40 14.12 2.76 10.04
CA ALA A 40 13.02 2.00 9.44
C ALA A 40 13.52 1.10 8.30
N PRO A 41 14.24 -0.01 8.60
CA PRO A 41 14.82 -0.88 7.58
C PRO A 41 13.78 -1.63 6.74
N GLN A 42 12.52 -1.68 7.19
CA GLN A 42 11.38 -2.26 6.47
C GLN A 42 10.37 -1.19 6.04
N GLY A 43 10.76 0.08 6.01
CA GLY A 43 9.87 1.19 5.63
C GLY A 43 8.70 1.35 6.59
N ILE A 44 7.48 1.47 6.03
CA ILE A 44 6.25 1.66 6.82
C ILE A 44 6.00 0.52 7.83
N ILE A 45 6.43 -0.71 7.51
CA ILE A 45 6.25 -1.89 8.37
C ILE A 45 7.01 -1.69 9.70
N SER A 46 8.19 -1.07 9.65
CA SER A 46 8.95 -0.76 10.87
C SER A 46 8.17 0.18 11.79
N PHE A 47 7.40 1.12 11.23
CA PHE A 47 6.56 2.05 11.98
C PHE A 47 5.32 1.34 12.56
N GLU A 48 4.64 0.52 11.77
CA GLU A 48 3.45 -0.22 12.19
C GLU A 48 3.73 -1.23 13.32
N LEU A 49 4.94 -1.81 13.32
CA LEU A 49 5.38 -2.81 14.28
C LEU A 49 6.32 -2.27 15.36
N ALA A 50 6.50 -0.94 15.46
CA ALA A 50 7.44 -0.32 16.39
C ALA A 50 7.15 -0.66 17.86
N GLY A 51 5.87 -0.84 18.24
CA GLY A 51 5.45 -1.37 19.55
C GLY A 51 5.65 -0.44 20.75
N ASP A 52 6.47 0.61 20.64
CA ASP A 52 6.71 1.60 21.69
C ASP A 52 6.89 3.03 21.13
N VAL A 53 6.65 4.03 22.00
CA VAL A 53 6.70 5.46 21.63
C VAL A 53 8.10 5.92 21.23
N PRO A 54 9.18 5.63 21.99
CA PRO A 54 10.55 5.98 21.58
C PRO A 54 10.93 5.48 20.18
N THR A 55 10.68 4.21 19.87
CA THR A 55 10.98 3.61 18.56
C THR A 55 10.17 4.27 17.46
N THR A 56 8.88 4.50 17.70
CA THR A 56 7.99 5.21 16.77
C THR A 56 8.50 6.61 16.45
N GLN A 57 8.92 7.35 17.47
CA GLN A 57 9.45 8.71 17.31
C GLN A 57 10.76 8.71 16.52
N ALA A 58 11.67 7.78 16.79
CA ALA A 58 12.93 7.65 16.06
C ALA A 58 12.71 7.37 14.55
N ILE A 59 11.69 6.57 14.22
CA ILE A 59 11.30 6.33 12.82
C ILE A 59 10.75 7.60 12.18
N LEU A 60 9.82 8.29 12.85
CA LEU A 60 9.26 9.54 12.33
C LEU A 60 10.33 10.61 12.13
N ASP A 61 11.28 10.74 13.04
CA ASP A 61 12.38 11.69 12.96
C ASP A 61 13.36 11.36 11.82
N SER A 62 13.42 10.10 11.39
CA SER A 62 14.19 9.69 10.21
C SER A 62 13.52 10.06 8.89
N TRP A 63 12.22 10.40 8.90
CA TRP A 63 11.45 10.79 7.72
C TRP A 63 11.31 12.31 7.64
N ASP A 64 11.80 12.89 6.54
CA ASP A 64 11.57 14.29 6.23
C ASP A 64 10.09 14.59 5.93
N SER A 65 9.75 15.87 5.77
CA SER A 65 8.37 16.30 5.55
C SER A 65 7.74 15.65 4.31
N LEU A 66 8.50 15.48 3.23
CA LEU A 66 8.02 14.85 2.00
C LEU A 66 7.83 13.33 2.18
N THR A 67 8.73 12.66 2.88
CA THR A 67 8.66 11.23 3.19
C THR A 67 7.43 10.92 4.04
N ARG A 68 7.08 11.80 4.99
CA ARG A 68 5.83 11.69 5.75
C ARG A 68 4.58 11.86 4.87
N VAL A 69 4.63 12.72 3.86
CA VAL A 69 3.55 12.82 2.86
C VAL A 69 3.45 11.53 2.04
N TYR A 70 4.57 10.94 1.63
CA TYR A 70 4.57 9.63 0.95
C TYR A 70 3.98 8.52 1.83
N ALA A 71 4.29 8.49 3.14
CA ALA A 71 3.69 7.55 4.08
C ALA A 71 2.16 7.70 4.11
N GLY A 72 1.66 8.93 4.29
CA GLY A 72 0.22 9.21 4.30
C GLY A 72 -0.47 8.93 2.96
N PHE A 73 0.19 9.22 1.85
CA PHE A 73 -0.32 8.91 0.51
C PHE A 73 -0.39 7.39 0.27
N GLY A 74 0.63 6.65 0.69
CA GLY A 74 0.66 5.17 0.66
C GLY A 74 -0.52 4.56 1.41
N LEU A 75 -0.80 5.06 2.63
CA LEU A 75 -1.97 4.65 3.42
C LEU A 75 -3.29 4.89 2.69
N GLY A 76 -3.42 6.01 1.96
CA GLY A 76 -4.59 6.26 1.13
C GLY A 76 -4.74 5.24 -0.01
N LEU A 77 -3.63 4.82 -0.62
CA LEU A 77 -3.63 3.80 -1.67
C LEU A 77 -3.97 2.41 -1.13
N ASP A 78 -3.64 2.08 0.13
CA ASP A 78 -4.05 0.81 0.76
C ASP A 78 -5.57 0.62 0.72
N PHE A 79 -6.34 1.66 1.05
CA PHE A 79 -7.80 1.63 1.01
C PHE A 79 -8.37 1.44 -0.41
N LEU A 80 -7.69 1.96 -1.42
CA LEU A 80 -8.09 1.78 -2.83
C LEU A 80 -7.67 0.40 -3.36
N PHE A 81 -6.53 -0.12 -2.91
CA PHE A 81 -5.98 -1.38 -3.37
C PHE A 81 -6.85 -2.57 -2.96
N MET A 82 -7.37 -2.60 -1.72
CA MET A 82 -8.20 -3.70 -1.22
C MET A 82 -9.37 -4.08 -2.15
N PRO A 83 -10.29 -3.16 -2.54
CA PRO A 83 -11.39 -3.50 -3.44
C PRO A 83 -10.92 -3.81 -4.87
N LEU A 84 -9.89 -3.13 -5.39
CA LEU A 84 -9.37 -3.39 -6.74
C LEU A 84 -8.78 -4.80 -6.84
N TYR A 85 -7.94 -5.17 -5.89
CA TYR A 85 -7.33 -6.50 -5.84
C TYR A 85 -8.39 -7.58 -5.68
N SER A 86 -9.31 -7.43 -4.71
CA SER A 86 -10.37 -8.42 -4.43
C SER A 86 -11.39 -8.59 -5.56
N THR A 87 -11.54 -7.61 -6.44
CA THR A 87 -12.45 -7.70 -7.59
C THR A 87 -11.75 -8.15 -8.87
N THR A 88 -10.42 -8.06 -8.91
CA THR A 88 -9.58 -8.52 -10.02
C THR A 88 -9.31 -10.02 -9.96
N ILE A 89 -9.06 -10.57 -8.76
CA ILE A 89 -8.64 -11.96 -8.50
C ILE A 89 -9.70 -12.67 -7.64
#